data_AF-A0A959RZ55-F1
#
_entry.id   AF-A0A959RZ55-F1
#
_cell.length_a   1.000
_cell.length_b   1.000
_cell.length_c   1.000
_cell.angle_alpha   90.00
_cell.angle_beta   90.00
_cell.angle_gamma   90.00
#
_symmetry.space_group_name_H-M   'P 1'
#
loop_
_entity.id
_entity.type
_entity.pdbx_description
1 polymer ?
#
loop_
_entity_poly.entity_id
_entity_poly.type
_entity_poly.pdbx_seq_one_letter_code
_entity_poly.pdbx_strand_id
1 'polypeptide(L)' 'MVNLDKLTTVEVLKRAVKDFPNKIALSGIEDKAITYSEFSKKVQKISSFLKDQGIVSGDRV' A
#
# COMPACT_ATOMS: atom_id res chain seq x y z
N MET A 1 24.16 3.21 -20.28
CA MET A 1 23.76 2.44 -19.09
C MET A 1 22.26 2.68 -18.90
N VAL A 2 21.42 1.65 -19.01
CA VAL A 2 19.96 1.81 -18.88
C VAL A 2 19.60 1.83 -17.40
N ASN A 3 18.95 2.90 -16.94
CA ASN A 3 18.38 2.96 -15.59
C ASN A 3 17.00 2.31 -15.62
N LEU A 4 16.79 1.27 -14.83
CA LEU A 4 15.50 0.60 -14.70
C LEU A 4 14.84 1.06 -13.40
N ASP A 5 13.70 1.73 -13.53
CA ASP A 5 12.89 2.08 -12.37
C ASP A 5 12.39 0.81 -11.68
N LYS A 6 12.60 0.73 -10.36
CA LYS A 6 12.08 -0.37 -9.54
C LYS A 6 10.57 -0.24 -9.39
N LEU A 7 9.83 -0.86 -10.31
CA LEU A 7 8.37 -0.82 -10.34
C LEU A 7 7.76 -1.94 -9.47
N THR A 8 8.05 -1.91 -8.18
CA THR A 8 7.46 -2.83 -7.19
C THR A 8 5.99 -2.48 -6.95
N THR A 9 5.21 -3.41 -6.41
CA THR A 9 3.81 -3.13 -5.98
C THR A 9 3.75 -1.95 -5.01
N VAL A 10 4.71 -1.83 -4.09
CA VAL A 10 4.79 -0.70 -3.16
C VAL A 10 4.98 0.62 -3.91
N GLU A 11 5.83 0.64 -4.93
CA GLU A 11 6.08 1.85 -5.71
C GLU A 11 4.86 2.26 -6.53
N VAL A 12 4.16 1.31 -7.16
CA VAL A 12 2.90 1.57 -7.87
C VAL A 12 1.85 2.13 -6.93
N LEU A 13 1.69 1.56 -5.73
CA LEU A 13 0.73 2.04 -4.75
C LEU A 13 1.10 3.44 -4.22
N LYS A 14 2.39 3.73 -3.97
CA LYS A 14 2.84 5.07 -3.58
C LYS A 14 2.53 6.12 -4.64
N ARG A 15 2.75 5.80 -5.92
CA ARG A 15 2.40 6.69 -7.04
C ARG A 15 0.90 6.94 -7.09
N ALA A 16 0.07 5.89 -6.94
CA ALA A 16 -1.38 6.04 -6.91
C ALA A 16 -1.87 6.91 -5.73
N VAL A 17 -1.25 6.79 -4.56
CA VAL A 17 -1.55 7.67 -3.40
C VAL A 17 -1.18 9.12 -3.67
N LYS A 18 -0.03 9.36 -4.31
CA LYS A 18 0.42 10.71 -4.67
C LYS A 18 -0.50 11.36 -5.71
N ASP A 19 -0.81 10.63 -6.78
CA ASP A 19 -1.46 11.20 -7.96
C ASP A 19 -3.00 11.18 -7.83
N PHE A 20 -3.55 10.25 -7.05
CA PHE A 20 -4.99 10.03 -6.92
C PHE A 20 -5.47 9.86 -5.46
N PRO A 21 -5.06 10.73 -4.51
CA PRO A 21 -5.27 10.51 -3.08
C PRO A 21 -6.74 10.35 -2.68
N ASN A 22 -7.65 11.06 -3.36
CA ASN A 22 -9.09 11.07 -3.06
C ASN A 22 -9.90 10.13 -3.97
N LYS A 23 -9.26 9.39 -4.89
CA LYS A 23 -9.95 8.38 -5.71
C LYS A 23 -10.10 7.09 -4.92
N ILE A 24 -11.17 6.34 -5.22
CA ILE A 24 -11.43 5.05 -4.60
C ILE A 24 -10.34 4.05 -5.00
N ALA A 25 -9.73 3.43 -4.00
CA ALA A 25 -8.73 2.37 -4.17
C ALA A 25 -9.35 0.97 -4.03
N LEU A 26 -10.31 0.82 -3.11
CA LEU A 26 -10.97 -0.44 -2.81
C LEU A 26 -12.42 -0.18 -2.41
N SER A 27 -13.34 -1.03 -2.87
CA SER A 27 -14.74 -1.06 -2.43
C SER A 27 -15.15 -2.50 -2.20
N GLY A 28 -15.79 -2.78 -1.07
CA GLY A 28 -16.48 -4.04 -0.81
C GLY A 28 -17.93 -3.97 -1.30
N ILE A 29 -18.64 -5.10 -1.24
CA ILE A 29 -20.08 -5.16 -1.52
C ILE A 29 -20.87 -4.48 -0.40
N GLU A 30 -20.48 -4.70 0.85
CA GLU A 30 -21.17 -4.17 2.05
C GLU A 30 -20.34 -3.12 2.81
N ASP A 31 -19.07 -2.97 2.45
CA ASP A 31 -18.15 -2.05 3.11
C ASP A 31 -18.11 -0.68 2.42
N LYS A 32 -17.86 0.35 3.23
CA LYS A 32 -17.55 1.68 2.70
C LYS A 32 -16.31 1.61 1.82
N ALA A 33 -16.43 2.18 0.62
CA ALA A 33 -15.29 2.40 -0.25
C ALA A 33 -14.23 3.25 0.45
N ILE A 34 -12.96 2.92 0.25
CA ILE A 34 -11.82 3.65 0.80
C ILE A 34 -11.01 4.29 -0.32
N THR A 35 -10.54 5.50 -0.07
CA THR A 35 -9.64 6.24 -0.95
C THR A 35 -8.21 5.71 -0.90
N TYR A 36 -7.37 6.06 -1.87
CA TYR A 36 -5.94 5.73 -1.82
C TYR A 36 -5.25 6.32 -0.57
N SER A 37 -5.62 7.52 -0.13
CA SER A 37 -5.10 8.11 1.10
C SER A 37 -5.45 7.29 2.35
N GLU A 38 -6.69 6.83 2.47
CA GLU A 38 -7.14 5.98 3.59
C GLU A 38 -6.52 4.58 3.52
N PHE A 39 -6.43 4.01 2.33
CA PHE A 39 -5.73 2.75 2.09
C PHE A 39 -4.27 2.83 2.55
N SER A 40 -3.55 3.89 2.18
CA SER A 40 -2.15 4.07 2.58
C SER A 40 -1.97 4.12 4.10
N LYS A 41 -2.88 4.79 4.82
CA LYS A 41 -2.86 4.84 6.29
C LYS A 41 -3.06 3.44 6.90
N LYS A 42 -3.98 2.64 6.34
CA LYS A 42 -4.21 1.25 6.78
C LYS A 42 -2.99 0.37 6.51
N VAL A 43 -2.40 0.46 5.32
CA VAL A 43 -1.17 -0.27 4.96
C VAL A 43 -0.03 0.09 5.90
N GLN A 44 0.17 1.38 6.19
CA GLN A 44 1.22 1.81 7.12
C GLN A 44 1.02 1.19 8.50
N LYS A 45 -0.20 1.24 9.04
CA LYS A 45 -0.53 0.63 10.34
C LYS A 45 -0.22 -0.86 10.38
N ILE A 46 -0.67 -1.62 9.37
CA ILE A 46 -0.42 -3.07 9.29
C ILE A 46 1.07 -3.36 9.13
N SER A 47 1.77 -2.63 8.26
CA SER A 47 3.19 -2.84 8.01
C SER A 47 4.05 -2.55 9.24
N SER A 48 3.70 -1.55 10.05
CA SER A 48 4.35 -1.29 11.33
C SER A 48 4.07 -2.42 12.31
N PHE A 49 2.82 -2.84 12.45
CA PHE A 49 2.46 -3.98 13.31
C PHE A 49 3.24 -5.25 12.96
N LEU A 50 3.33 -5.62 11.68
CA LEU A 50 4.08 -6.81 11.25
C LEU A 50 5.57 -6.70 11.59
N LYS A 51 6.17 -5.52 11.41
CA LYS A 51 7.56 -5.27 11.81
C LYS A 51 7.73 -5.40 13.33
N ASP A 52 6.78 -4.89 14.10
CA ASP A 52 6.80 -4.97 15.57
C ASP A 52 6.65 -6.42 16.06
N GLN A 53 6.01 -7.29 15.27
CA GLN A 53 5.96 -8.75 15.50
C GLN A 53 7.23 -9.49 15.04
N GLY A 54 8.24 -8.78 14.52
CA GLY A 54 9.50 -9.37 14.07
C GLY A 54 9.47 -9.98 12.67
N ILE A 55 8.42 -9.71 11.87
CA ILE A 55 8.32 -10.20 10.49
C ILE A 55 9.34 -9.50 9.59
N VAL A 56 10.13 -10.29 8.87
CA VAL A 56 11.18 -9.84 7.95
C VAL A 56 10.91 -10.28 6.51
N SER A 57 11.75 -9.80 5.58
CA SER A 57 11.64 -10.18 4.17
C SER A 57 11.91 -11.68 4.01
N GLY A 58 10.99 -12.37 3.32
CA GLY A 58 11.05 -13.82 3.13
C GLY A 58 10.08 -14.60 4.01
N ASP A 59 9.56 -13.97 5.06
CA ASP A 59 8.54 -14.57 5.92
C ASP A 59 7.17 -14.63 5.24
N ARG A 60 6.29 -15.50 5.76
CA ARG A 60 4.91 -15.68 5.29
C ARG A 60 3.94 -14.98 6.23
N VAL A 61 2.93 -14.35 5.64
CA VAL A 61 1.85 -13.59 6.31
C VAL A 61 0.51 -13.90 5.66
#